data_AF-Q2IVJ3-F1
#
_entry.id   AF-Q2IVJ3-F1
#
_cell.length_a   1.000
_cell.length_b   1.000
_cell.length_c   1.000
_cell.angle_alpha   90.00
_cell.angle_beta   90.00
_cell.angle_gamma   90.00
#
_symmetry.space_group_name_H-M   'P 1'
#
loop_
_entity.id
_entity.type
_entity.pdbx_description
1 polymer ?
#
loop_
_entity_poly.entity_id
_entity_poly.type
_entity_poly.pdbx_seq_one_letter_code
_entity_poly.pdbx_strand_id
1 'polypeptide(L)'
;MKLSWNAAIVAGTVLGVVLSSGVALAKAGSCNGVSGYYGTNTAIVVGADGKTVNVVVANGTRPNAYGTCDGNQLAVNFPDDHTIKATFDGKVIKWDNNTTWTKAK
;
A
#
# COMPACT_ATOMS: atom_id res chain seq x y z
N MET A 1 7.10 32.93 19.63
CA MET A 1 7.30 31.47 19.86
C MET A 1 7.81 30.86 18.56
N LYS A 2 9.05 30.33 18.54
CA LYS A 2 9.62 29.63 17.38
C LYS A 2 9.62 28.14 17.71
N LEU A 3 8.85 27.34 16.97
CA LEU A 3 8.89 25.89 17.05
C LEU A 3 9.93 25.39 16.04
N SER A 4 11.07 24.88 16.53
CA SER A 4 12.05 24.17 15.71
C SER A 4 11.62 22.71 15.54
N TRP A 5 11.59 22.22 14.31
CA TRP A 5 11.37 20.80 14.03
C TRP A 5 12.73 20.15 13.73
N ASN A 6 13.22 19.35 14.68
CA ASN A 6 14.38 18.49 14.47
C ASN A 6 13.88 17.15 13.91
N ALA A 7 13.94 16.98 12.59
CA ALA A 7 13.69 15.68 11.95
C ALA A 7 14.96 14.81 12.10
N ALA A 8 14.95 13.92 13.09
CA ALA A 8 15.97 12.88 13.21
C ALA A 8 15.82 11.87 12.06
N ILE A 9 16.76 11.89 11.13
CA ILE A 9 16.93 10.85 10.11
C ILE A 9 17.58 9.64 10.81
N VAL A 10 16.80 8.60 11.12
CA VAL A 10 17.34 7.33 11.62
C VAL A 10 17.70 6.46 10.41
N ALA A 11 18.97 6.04 10.40
CA ALA A 11 19.66 5.31 9.35
C ALA A 11 18.92 4.03 8.91
N GLY A 12 18.65 3.94 7.61
CA GLY A 12 18.21 2.76 6.89
C GLY A 12 18.27 3.09 5.41
N THR A 13 19.10 2.37 4.66
CA THR A 13 19.57 2.65 3.31
C THR A 13 18.47 3.22 2.39
N VAL A 14 18.58 4.51 2.06
CA VAL A 14 17.74 5.17 1.06
C VAL A 14 18.33 4.81 -0.31
N LEU A 15 17.83 3.76 -0.96
CA LEU A 15 17.97 3.65 -2.42
C LEU A 15 16.94 4.59 -3.04
N GLY A 16 17.35 5.85 -3.14
CA GLY A 16 16.55 6.91 -3.72
C GLY A 16 16.51 6.78 -5.24
N VAL A 17 15.29 6.73 -5.77
CA VAL A 17 14.97 7.39 -7.03
C VAL A 17 13.72 8.23 -6.75
N VAL A 18 13.93 9.48 -6.36
CA VAL A 18 12.89 10.50 -6.43
C VAL A 18 12.84 10.93 -7.89
N LEU A 19 11.94 10.32 -8.66
CA LEU A 19 11.52 10.86 -9.95
C LEU A 19 10.17 11.51 -9.73
N SER A 20 10.15 12.81 -9.97
CA SER A 20 9.00 13.70 -9.99
C SER A 20 7.83 13.11 -10.77
N SER A 21 6.91 12.41 -10.08
CA SER A 21 5.52 12.08 -10.45
C SER A 21 4.93 11.13 -9.39
N GLY A 22 4.52 11.63 -8.23
CA GLY A 22 3.45 11.04 -7.42
C GLY A 22 3.58 9.60 -6.88
N VAL A 23 4.72 8.90 -6.96
CA VAL A 23 4.87 7.58 -6.33
C VAL A 23 5.30 7.74 -4.88
N ALA A 24 4.36 7.54 -3.96
CA ALA A 24 4.69 7.43 -2.54
C ALA A 24 5.66 6.26 -2.35
N LEU A 25 6.84 6.56 -1.83
CA LEU A 25 7.80 5.53 -1.40
C LEU A 25 7.18 4.80 -0.21
N ALA A 26 6.70 3.58 -0.42
CA ALA A 26 6.32 2.70 0.67
C ALA A 26 7.54 2.51 1.58
N LYS A 27 7.36 2.75 2.89
CA LYS A 27 8.38 2.40 3.88
C LYS A 27 8.64 0.90 3.77
N ALA A 28 9.88 0.51 3.49
CA ALA A 28 10.27 -0.90 3.37
C ALA A 28 9.90 -1.66 4.66
N GLY A 29 9.15 -2.75 4.52
CA GLY A 29 8.65 -3.56 5.65
C GLY A 29 7.28 -3.14 6.21
N SER A 30 6.73 -1.99 5.79
CA SER A 30 5.38 -1.59 6.20
C SER A 30 4.30 -2.45 5.55
N CYS A 31 3.23 -2.74 6.31
CA CYS A 31 2.18 -3.68 5.92
C CYS A 31 2.71 -5.05 5.47
N ASN A 32 3.75 -5.58 6.12
CA ASN A 32 4.39 -6.85 5.75
C ASN A 32 4.90 -6.90 4.29
N GLY A 33 5.21 -5.74 3.68
CA GLY A 33 5.70 -5.67 2.30
C GLY A 33 4.62 -5.88 1.23
N VAL A 34 3.35 -5.55 1.51
CA VAL A 34 2.22 -5.73 0.58
C VAL A 34 2.30 -4.87 -0.69
N SER A 35 3.15 -3.85 -0.74
CA SER A 35 3.29 -3.02 -1.95
C SER A 35 3.78 -3.82 -3.14
N GLY A 36 3.10 -3.71 -4.28
CA GLY A 36 3.46 -4.41 -5.52
C GLY A 36 2.27 -4.63 -6.47
N TYR A 37 2.56 -5.29 -7.58
CA TYR A 37 1.56 -5.67 -8.58
C TYR A 37 0.87 -6.98 -8.21
N TYR A 38 -0.42 -7.09 -8.52
CA TYR A 38 -1.27 -8.24 -8.29
C TYR A 38 -2.02 -8.56 -9.60
N GLY A 39 -1.29 -9.13 -10.55
CA GLY A 39 -1.73 -9.24 -11.94
C GLY A 39 -1.32 -8.02 -12.77
N THR A 40 -1.91 -7.88 -13.97
CA THR A 40 -1.46 -6.89 -14.97
C THR A 40 -1.94 -5.47 -14.69
N ASN A 41 -3.12 -5.32 -14.09
CA ASN A 41 -3.82 -4.03 -13.98
C ASN A 41 -4.12 -3.61 -12.54
N THR A 42 -3.64 -4.35 -11.55
CA THR A 42 -3.91 -4.06 -10.13
C THR A 42 -2.59 -3.93 -9.40
N ALA A 43 -2.45 -2.86 -8.63
CA ALA A 43 -1.30 -2.64 -7.77
C ALA A 43 -1.76 -2.15 -6.40
N ILE A 44 -0.98 -2.48 -5.38
CA ILE A 44 -1.14 -1.92 -4.04
C ILE A 44 0.08 -1.06 -3.74
N VAL A 45 -0.18 0.15 -3.26
CA VAL A 45 0.85 1.10 -2.81
C VAL A 45 0.58 1.42 -1.34
N VAL A 46 1.58 1.23 -0.50
CA VAL A 46 1.54 1.66 0.90
C VAL A 46 2.11 3.08 0.99
N GLY A 47 1.43 3.95 1.72
CA GLY A 47 1.87 5.32 1.93
C GLY A 47 3.16 5.40 2.75
N ALA A 48 3.76 6.59 2.76
CA ALA A 48 5.01 6.85 3.48
C ALA A 48 4.87 6.68 5.01
N ASP A 49 3.64 6.79 5.54
CA ASP A 49 3.31 6.55 6.95
C ASP A 49 3.34 5.05 7.32
N GLY A 50 3.45 4.16 6.33
CA GLY A 50 3.50 2.72 6.51
C GLY A 50 2.18 2.09 6.96
N LYS A 51 1.08 2.84 6.90
CA LYS A 51 -0.23 2.44 7.40
C LYS A 51 -1.33 2.68 6.38
N THR A 52 -1.23 3.72 5.57
CA THR A 52 -2.21 3.99 4.50
C THR A 52 -1.96 3.10 3.30
N VAL A 53 -3.05 2.66 2.66
CA VAL A 53 -3.03 1.76 1.50
C VAL A 53 -3.84 2.39 0.37
N ASN A 54 -3.29 2.35 -0.83
CA ASN A 54 -3.98 2.68 -2.08
C ASN A 54 -3.97 1.45 -2.99
N VAL A 55 -5.15 0.99 -3.40
CA VAL A 55 -5.32 -0.03 -4.42
C VAL A 55 -5.60 0.69 -5.74
N VAL A 56 -4.61 0.62 -6.62
CA VAL A 56 -4.66 1.21 -7.96
C VAL A 56 -5.19 0.18 -8.93
N VAL A 57 -6.25 0.54 -9.65
CA VAL A 57 -6.84 -0.29 -10.70
C VAL A 57 -6.62 0.41 -12.04
N ALA A 58 -5.58 -0.01 -12.76
CA ALA A 58 -5.03 0.66 -13.93
C ALA A 58 -5.85 0.50 -15.23
N ASN A 59 -6.95 -0.26 -15.22
CA ASN A 59 -7.79 -0.46 -16.41
C ASN A 59 -8.99 0.52 -16.50
N GLY A 60 -9.12 1.47 -15.57
CA GLY A 60 -10.14 2.53 -15.62
C GLY A 60 -11.59 2.10 -15.41
N THR A 61 -11.86 0.79 -15.37
CA THR A 61 -13.21 0.22 -15.15
C THR A 61 -13.73 0.38 -13.73
N ARG A 62 -12.84 0.60 -12.76
CA ARG A 62 -13.19 0.78 -11.34
C ARG A 62 -12.37 1.93 -10.74
N PRO A 63 -12.93 2.69 -9.79
CA PRO A 63 -12.17 3.71 -9.05
C PRO A 63 -11.06 3.06 -8.22
N ASN A 64 -10.01 3.83 -7.93
CA ASN A 64 -9.02 3.44 -6.93
C ASN A 64 -9.69 3.30 -5.56
N ALA A 65 -9.19 2.37 -4.76
CA ALA A 65 -9.68 2.12 -3.41
C ALA A 65 -8.62 2.49 -2.38
N TYR A 66 -9.07 2.92 -1.20
CA TYR A 66 -8.18 3.45 -0.17
C TYR A 66 -8.48 2.80 1.16
N GLY A 67 -7.45 2.66 2.00
CA GLY A 67 -7.62 2.00 3.27
C GLY A 67 -6.39 2.06 4.15
N THR A 68 -6.33 1.11 5.07
CA THR A 68 -5.22 0.99 6.01
C THR A 68 -4.75 -0.44 6.14
N CYS A 69 -3.57 -0.59 6.74
CA CYS A 69 -3.03 -1.87 7.15
C CYS A 69 -2.55 -1.81 8.61
N ASP A 70 -2.47 -2.99 9.22
CA ASP A 70 -1.75 -3.21 10.47
C ASP A 70 -1.07 -4.59 10.41
N GLY A 71 0.26 -4.61 10.39
CA GLY A 71 1.04 -5.83 10.17
C GLY A 71 0.67 -6.53 8.86
N ASN A 72 0.05 -7.71 8.96
CA ASN A 72 -0.41 -8.49 7.82
C ASN A 72 -1.88 -8.27 7.45
N GLN A 73 -2.61 -7.43 8.21
CA GLN A 73 -4.03 -7.18 7.98
C GLN A 73 -4.22 -5.93 7.13
N LEU A 74 -5.21 -5.96 6.25
CA LEU A 74 -5.65 -4.84 5.42
C LEU A 74 -7.14 -4.60 5.62
N ALA A 75 -7.54 -3.33 5.54
CA ALA A 75 -8.94 -2.93 5.41
C ALA A 75 -9.01 -1.86 4.32
N VAL A 76 -9.65 -2.17 3.20
CA VAL A 76 -9.70 -1.29 2.02
C VAL A 76 -11.14 -0.96 1.67
N ASN A 77 -11.46 0.33 1.62
CA ASN A 77 -12.75 0.84 1.20
C ASN A 77 -12.80 0.98 -0.33
N PHE A 78 -13.57 0.11 -0.97
CA PHE A 78 -13.86 0.18 -2.40
C PHE A 78 -15.07 1.10 -2.63
N PRO A 79 -14.93 2.26 -3.31
CA PRO A 79 -16.01 3.25 -3.42
C PRO A 79 -17.28 2.74 -4.11
N ASP A 80 -17.16 1.72 -4.95
CA ASP A 80 -18.23 1.09 -5.70
C ASP A 80 -18.77 -0.18 -5.04
N ASP A 81 -18.33 -0.49 -3.81
CA ASP A 81 -18.75 -1.67 -3.05
C ASP A 81 -18.78 -1.34 -1.54
N HIS A 82 -17.93 -1.99 -0.73
CA HIS A 82 -17.81 -1.75 0.71
C HIS A 82 -16.34 -1.84 1.18
N THR A 83 -16.13 -1.73 2.48
CA THR A 83 -14.81 -2.01 3.07
C THR A 83 -14.56 -3.51 3.15
N ILE A 84 -13.59 -3.98 2.38
CA ILE A 84 -13.18 -5.39 2.27
C ILE A 84 -11.90 -5.57 3.08
N LYS A 85 -11.88 -6.56 3.97
CA LYS A 85 -10.69 -6.87 4.79
C LYS A 85 -9.88 -7.98 4.15
N ALA A 86 -8.59 -8.00 4.47
CA ALA A 86 -7.67 -8.97 3.91
C ALA A 86 -6.52 -9.34 4.86
N THR A 87 -5.91 -10.48 4.60
CA THR A 87 -4.65 -10.89 5.24
C THR A 87 -3.59 -11.17 4.17
N PHE A 88 -2.38 -10.64 4.36
CA PHE A 88 -1.23 -10.82 3.47
C PHE A 88 -0.12 -11.67 4.11
N ASP A 89 0.22 -12.79 3.49
CA ASP A 89 1.23 -13.73 4.00
C ASP A 89 2.66 -13.47 3.50
N GLY A 90 2.88 -12.36 2.77
CA GLY A 90 4.16 -12.05 2.11
C GLY A 90 4.16 -12.37 0.61
N LYS A 91 3.18 -13.15 0.12
CA LYS A 91 3.02 -13.49 -1.30
C LYS A 91 1.58 -13.40 -1.78
N VAL A 92 0.63 -13.75 -0.94
CA VAL A 92 -0.79 -13.88 -1.28
C VAL A 92 -1.63 -13.04 -0.33
N ILE A 93 -2.58 -12.29 -0.89
CA ILE A 93 -3.64 -11.61 -0.17
C ILE A 93 -4.90 -12.47 -0.23
N LYS A 94 -5.46 -12.80 0.93
CA LYS A 94 -6.78 -13.43 1.07
C LYS A 94 -7.77 -12.38 1.54
N TRP A 95 -8.75 -12.06 0.71
CA TRP A 95 -9.82 -11.13 1.02
C TRP A 95 -11.01 -11.85 1.66
N ASP A 96 -11.75 -11.16 2.53
CA ASP A 96 -12.96 -11.69 3.19
C ASP A 96 -14.15 -11.89 2.22
N ASN A 97 -14.11 -11.29 1.04
CA ASN A 97 -15.04 -11.55 -0.07
C ASN A 97 -14.73 -12.84 -0.86
N ASN A 98 -13.90 -13.73 -0.33
CA ASN A 98 -13.43 -14.99 -0.94
C ASN A 98 -12.55 -14.81 -2.20
N THR A 99 -12.09 -13.61 -2.52
CA THR A 99 -11.10 -13.42 -3.59
C THR A 99 -9.68 -13.56 -3.07
N THR A 100 -8.75 -13.95 -3.94
CA THR A 100 -7.33 -14.12 -3.58
C THR A 100 -6.45 -13.47 -4.63
N TRP A 101 -5.51 -12.63 -4.21
CA TRP A 101 -4.56 -11.96 -5.09
C TRP A 101 -3.15 -12.45 -4.84
N THR A 102 -2.47 -12.90 -5.89
CA THR A 102 -1.06 -13.31 -5.79
C THR A 102 -0.17 -12.18 -6.28
N LYS A 103 0.83 -11.82 -5.47
CA LYS A 103 1.80 -10.80 -5.82
C LYS A 103 2.59 -11.26 -7.04
N ALA A 104 2.67 -10.40 -8.05
CA ALA A 104 3.54 -10.61 -9.20
C ALA A 104 4.99 -10.69 -8.71
N LYS A 105 5.78 -11.56 -9.35
CA LYS A 105 7.20 -11.72 -9.03
C LYS A 105 7.99 -10.46 -9.36
#